data_AF-A0A2Z6B1Q9-F1
#
_entry.id   AF-A0A2Z6B1Q9-F1
#
_cell.length_a   1.000
_cell.length_b   1.000
_cell.length_c   1.000
_cell.angle_alpha   90.00
_cell.angle_beta   90.00
_cell.angle_gamma   90.00
#
_symmetry.space_group_name_H-M   'P 1'
#
loop_
_entity.id
_entity.type
_entity.pdbx_description
1 polymer ?
#
loop_
_entity_poly.entity_id
_entity_poly.type
_entity_poly.pdbx_seq_one_letter_code
_entity_poly.pdbx_strand_id
1 'polypeptide(L)'
;MLKYLLNYVIISLIAGCLACPALGDDVVIEKGDGPVKITIRNTKPKPPSSAPKATGSPQQSTGTANAAPLDQQTTIKIIEEVLAKYSANNKYSELTETQCKQMSEAIWYRLRVKGIDVRLAAGNVGRRITGLGFALYASLANHAWVMAKTPEKGWLALECTNGSIVERKENDLYYTGGVFFATPEAVYRFDGLRRNIINSAKRYETLAAKWNKTYADRRIKPGSELAQRADAEKKTVLKIHEQLNKHVANLESLYNSAQAIK
;
A
#
# COMPACT_ATOMS: atom_id res chain seq x y z
N MET A 1 2.77 13.34 3.30
CA MET A 1 2.82 11.87 3.08
C MET A 1 4.16 11.41 2.52
N LEU A 2 4.65 12.01 1.42
CA LEU A 2 5.96 11.69 0.81
C LEU A 2 7.14 11.74 1.79
N LYS A 3 7.17 12.74 2.70
CA LYS A 3 8.22 12.86 3.74
C LYS A 3 8.32 11.62 4.65
N TYR A 4 7.21 10.98 5.01
CA TYR A 4 7.20 9.88 6.00
C TYR A 4 7.64 8.53 5.40
N LEU A 5 7.27 8.24 4.15
CA LEU A 5 7.70 7.02 3.45
C LEU A 5 9.12 7.14 2.90
N LEU A 6 9.53 8.33 2.47
CA LEU A 6 10.92 8.62 2.12
C LEU A 6 11.81 8.60 3.38
N ASN A 7 11.33 9.17 4.49
CA ASN A 7 11.97 9.02 5.79
C ASN A 7 12.01 7.55 6.20
N TYR A 8 11.05 6.70 5.85
CA TYR A 8 11.10 5.29 6.21
C TYR A 8 12.23 4.52 5.51
N VAL A 9 12.43 4.75 4.21
CA VAL A 9 13.59 4.21 3.47
C VAL A 9 14.90 4.71 4.10
N ILE A 10 14.90 5.95 4.61
CA ILE A 10 16.03 6.52 5.36
C ILE A 10 16.12 5.95 6.80
N ILE A 11 15.02 5.64 7.47
CA ILE A 11 14.93 5.13 8.86
C ILE A 11 15.36 3.66 8.92
N SER A 12 15.08 2.84 7.90
CA SER A 12 15.63 1.48 7.79
C SER A 12 17.16 1.48 7.66
N LEU A 13 17.78 2.57 7.17
CA LEU A 13 19.24 2.76 7.18
C LEU A 13 19.77 3.25 8.55
N ILE A 14 18.92 3.86 9.38
CA ILE A 14 19.27 4.41 10.71
C ILE A 14 19.22 3.34 11.82
N ALA A 15 18.43 2.27 11.65
CA ALA A 15 18.28 1.20 12.66
C ALA A 15 19.58 0.45 13.02
N GLY A 16 20.66 0.63 12.25
CA GLY A 16 22.00 0.14 12.59
C GLY A 16 22.63 0.77 13.84
N CYS A 17 22.19 1.95 14.28
CA CYS A 17 22.79 2.65 15.43
C CYS A 17 22.17 2.32 16.80
N LEU A 18 21.07 1.55 16.87
CA LEU A 18 20.41 1.21 18.14
C LEU A 18 20.88 -0.13 18.75
N ALA A 19 21.76 -0.87 18.06
CA ALA A 19 22.36 -2.11 18.51
C ALA A 19 23.61 -1.85 19.37
N CYS A 20 23.42 -1.29 20.57
CA CYS A 20 24.45 -1.29 21.62
C CYS A 20 24.09 -2.39 22.64
N PRO A 21 25.03 -3.27 23.05
CA PRO A 21 24.76 -4.35 24.01
C PRO A 21 24.36 -3.80 25.39
N ALA A 22 23.82 -4.68 26.23
CA ALA A 22 23.29 -4.36 27.56
C ALA A 22 24.25 -3.50 28.40
N LEU A 23 23.68 -2.48 29.06
CA LEU A 23 24.37 -1.43 29.81
C LEU A 23 25.21 -2.01 30.97
N GLY A 24 26.54 -2.01 30.81
CA GLY A 24 27.51 -2.13 31.90
C GLY A 24 28.28 -0.80 32.04
N ASP A 25 28.56 -0.42 33.30
CA ASP A 25 29.22 0.78 33.85
C ASP A 25 29.26 2.09 33.03
N ASP A 26 28.78 3.18 33.67
CA ASP A 26 28.71 4.57 33.19
C ASP A 26 28.50 4.75 31.68
N VAL A 27 27.26 4.49 31.24
CA VAL A 27 26.91 4.59 29.82
C VAL A 27 26.63 6.03 29.41
N VAL A 28 27.46 6.53 28.49
CA VAL A 28 27.14 7.71 27.66
C VAL A 28 26.21 7.24 26.55
N ILE A 29 24.97 7.73 26.56
CA ILE A 29 24.02 7.47 25.48
C ILE A 29 24.36 8.41 24.33
N GLU A 30 25.08 7.89 23.33
CA GLU A 30 25.39 8.66 22.13
C GLU A 30 24.14 8.95 21.29
N LYS A 31 24.13 10.15 20.70
CA LYS A 31 23.11 10.64 19.78
C LYS A 31 22.98 9.71 18.56
N GLY A 32 21.77 9.25 18.28
CA GLY A 32 21.44 8.63 16.99
C GLY A 32 21.35 9.70 15.90
N ASP A 33 22.46 10.02 15.25
CA ASP A 33 22.52 11.05 14.20
C ASP A 33 21.90 10.59 12.88
N GLY A 34 21.14 11.49 12.24
CA GLY A 34 21.14 11.60 10.78
C GLY A 34 21.88 12.89 10.37
N PRO A 35 22.15 13.16 9.07
CA PRO A 35 22.35 12.27 7.93
C PRO A 35 23.86 12.09 7.62
N VAL A 36 24.33 10.86 7.32
CA VAL A 36 25.73 10.61 6.93
C VAL A 36 25.82 10.16 5.46
N LYS A 37 26.67 10.85 4.69
CA LYS A 37 27.12 10.49 3.33
C LYS A 37 28.18 9.38 3.42
N ILE A 38 28.00 8.20 2.79
CA ILE A 38 29.12 7.32 2.40
C ILE A 38 28.86 6.54 1.10
N THR A 39 29.93 6.48 0.30
CA THR A 39 30.23 5.80 -0.97
C THR A 39 29.91 4.30 -1.00
N ILE A 40 29.31 3.84 -2.11
CA ILE A 40 28.90 2.44 -2.35
C ILE A 40 30.11 1.61 -2.83
N ARG A 41 30.42 0.51 -2.15
CA ARG A 41 31.12 -0.64 -2.75
C ARG A 41 30.12 -1.75 -3.03
N ASN A 42 30.04 -2.14 -4.29
CA ASN A 42 29.15 -3.19 -4.79
C ASN A 42 29.46 -4.54 -4.14
N THR A 43 28.46 -5.15 -3.50
CA THR A 43 28.45 -6.59 -3.26
C THR A 43 27.20 -7.22 -3.85
N LYS A 44 27.44 -8.29 -4.62
CA LYS A 44 26.51 -9.02 -5.49
C LYS A 44 25.32 -9.62 -4.70
N PRO A 45 24.09 -9.64 -5.25
CA PRO A 45 22.92 -10.17 -4.54
C PRO A 45 22.98 -11.70 -4.38
N LYS A 46 22.59 -12.19 -3.19
CA LYS A 46 22.33 -13.61 -2.91
C LYS A 46 20.91 -13.98 -3.37
N PRO A 47 20.67 -15.16 -3.96
CA PRO A 47 19.34 -15.55 -4.44
C PRO A 47 18.37 -15.83 -3.29
N PRO A 48 17.05 -15.56 -3.47
CA PRO A 48 16.06 -15.74 -2.43
C PRO A 48 15.76 -17.21 -2.15
N SER A 49 15.73 -17.54 -0.86
CA SER A 49 15.31 -18.83 -0.30
C SER A 49 13.78 -18.97 -0.36
N SER A 50 13.32 -20.18 -0.68
CA SER A 50 11.94 -20.61 -0.94
C SER A 50 10.89 -20.15 0.09
N ALA A 51 9.77 -19.65 -0.42
CA ALA A 51 8.60 -19.21 0.36
C ALA A 51 7.79 -20.39 0.96
N PRO A 52 7.08 -20.18 2.09
CA PRO A 52 6.19 -21.20 2.67
C PRO A 52 4.85 -21.30 1.91
N LYS A 53 4.33 -22.54 1.81
CA LYS A 53 3.01 -22.88 1.28
C LYS A 53 1.89 -22.15 2.03
N ALA A 54 1.04 -21.44 1.30
CA ALA A 54 -0.20 -20.86 1.82
C ALA A 54 -1.27 -21.95 1.96
N THR A 55 -1.80 -22.10 3.17
CA THR A 55 -2.91 -23.00 3.50
C THR A 55 -4.25 -22.28 3.31
N GLY A 56 -5.10 -22.84 2.44
CA GLY A 56 -6.56 -22.71 2.35
C GLY A 56 -7.23 -21.36 2.66
N SER A 57 -7.68 -20.66 1.61
CA SER A 57 -8.84 -19.76 1.70
C SER A 57 -10.08 -20.44 1.09
N PRO A 58 -11.29 -20.16 1.60
CA PRO A 58 -12.52 -20.78 1.11
C PRO A 58 -12.77 -20.40 -0.34
N GLN A 59 -12.88 -21.43 -1.17
CA GLN A 59 -13.26 -21.34 -2.57
C GLN A 59 -14.75 -20.98 -2.61
N GLN A 60 -15.05 -19.69 -2.78
CA GLN A 60 -16.43 -19.23 -3.00
C GLN A 60 -16.83 -19.74 -4.39
N SER A 61 -17.78 -20.68 -4.41
CA SER A 61 -18.26 -21.35 -5.61
C SER A 61 -18.83 -20.33 -6.58
N THR A 62 -18.18 -20.20 -7.73
CA THR A 62 -18.76 -19.60 -8.91
C THR A 62 -19.86 -20.54 -9.39
N GLY A 63 -21.12 -20.20 -9.11
CA GLY A 63 -22.25 -20.79 -9.81
C GLY A 63 -22.18 -20.40 -11.28
N THR A 64 -21.50 -21.22 -12.08
CA THR A 64 -21.45 -21.07 -13.54
C THR A 64 -22.73 -21.67 -14.12
N ALA A 65 -23.77 -20.84 -14.27
CA ALA A 65 -24.78 -21.12 -15.28
C ALA A 65 -24.10 -20.98 -16.66
N ASN A 66 -24.30 -21.96 -17.54
CA ASN A 66 -23.86 -21.98 -18.93
C ASN A 66 -24.56 -20.88 -19.75
N ALA A 67 -24.30 -19.61 -19.44
CA ALA A 67 -24.69 -18.49 -20.28
C ALA A 67 -23.74 -18.41 -21.49
N ALA A 68 -24.30 -18.19 -22.68
CA ALA A 68 -23.50 -17.93 -23.86
C ALA A 68 -22.55 -16.73 -23.61
N PRO A 69 -21.33 -16.74 -24.17
CA PRO A 69 -20.43 -15.59 -24.08
C PRO A 69 -21.12 -14.32 -24.59
N LEU A 70 -21.03 -13.23 -23.84
CA LEU A 70 -21.55 -11.93 -24.27
C LEU A 70 -20.72 -11.42 -25.46
N ASP A 71 -21.39 -10.87 -26.48
CA ASP A 71 -20.71 -10.15 -27.56
C ASP A 71 -20.21 -8.77 -27.10
N GLN A 72 -19.39 -8.13 -27.94
CA GLN A 72 -18.77 -6.83 -27.64
C GLN A 72 -19.81 -5.73 -27.37
N GLN A 73 -20.84 -5.62 -28.21
CA GLN A 73 -21.83 -4.56 -28.14
C GLN A 73 -22.72 -4.73 -26.91
N THR A 74 -23.13 -5.97 -26.62
CA THR A 74 -23.89 -6.31 -25.41
C THR A 74 -23.06 -6.03 -24.16
N THR A 75 -21.77 -6.38 -24.16
CA THR A 75 -20.87 -6.14 -23.02
C THR A 75 -20.71 -4.64 -22.74
N ILE A 76 -20.45 -3.82 -23.77
CA ILE A 76 -20.32 -2.37 -23.62
C ILE A 76 -21.64 -1.77 -23.09
N LYS A 77 -22.79 -2.16 -23.67
CA LYS A 77 -24.09 -1.66 -23.24
C LYS A 77 -24.36 -1.97 -21.76
N ILE A 78 -24.03 -3.18 -21.29
CA ILE A 78 -24.15 -3.54 -19.87
C ILE A 78 -23.26 -2.66 -19.00
N ILE A 79 -22.01 -2.40 -19.41
CA ILE A 79 -21.07 -1.53 -18.70
C ILE A 79 -21.63 -0.11 -18.58
N GLU A 80 -22.07 0.48 -19.70
CA GLU A 80 -22.64 1.83 -19.74
C GLU A 80 -23.89 1.93 -18.87
N GLU A 81 -24.79 0.96 -18.96
CA GLU A 81 -25.99 0.92 -18.12
C GLU A 81 -25.66 0.84 -16.62
N VAL A 82 -24.66 0.02 -16.23
CA VAL A 82 -24.24 -0.11 -14.83
C VAL A 82 -23.62 1.20 -14.34
N LEU A 83 -22.75 1.82 -15.13
CA LEU A 83 -22.12 3.10 -14.79
C LEU A 83 -23.14 4.24 -14.69
N ALA A 84 -24.05 4.36 -15.65
CA ALA A 84 -25.08 5.39 -15.66
C ALA A 84 -26.05 5.24 -14.48
N LYS A 85 -26.54 4.02 -14.22
CA LYS A 85 -27.44 3.76 -13.09
C LYS A 85 -26.75 4.02 -11.75
N TYR A 86 -25.46 3.70 -11.63
CA TYR A 86 -24.75 3.89 -10.38
C TYR A 86 -24.44 5.38 -10.13
N SER A 87 -23.87 6.08 -11.11
CA SER A 87 -23.53 7.51 -11.01
C SER A 87 -24.75 8.42 -10.81
N ALA A 88 -25.90 8.08 -11.40
CA ALA A 88 -27.15 8.81 -11.18
C ALA A 88 -27.63 8.77 -9.72
N ASN A 89 -27.36 7.67 -9.01
CA ASN A 89 -27.82 7.42 -7.64
C ASN A 89 -26.75 7.66 -6.58
N ASN A 90 -25.50 7.91 -6.97
CA ASN A 90 -24.36 8.05 -6.06
C ASN A 90 -23.55 9.27 -6.48
N LYS A 91 -23.63 10.33 -5.69
CA LYS A 91 -22.81 11.53 -5.90
C LYS A 91 -21.51 11.40 -5.15
N TYR A 92 -20.41 11.64 -5.85
CA TYR A 92 -19.13 11.86 -5.20
C TYR A 92 -19.20 13.10 -4.32
N SER A 93 -18.67 13.00 -3.12
CA SER A 93 -18.35 14.13 -2.27
C SER A 93 -16.86 14.09 -1.96
N GLU A 94 -16.15 15.18 -2.21
CA GLU A 94 -14.69 15.27 -2.01
C GLU A 94 -14.23 15.05 -0.55
N LEU A 95 -15.18 14.88 0.37
CA LEU A 95 -14.97 14.79 1.81
C LEU A 95 -14.23 13.52 2.25
N THR A 96 -14.17 12.44 1.45
CA THR A 96 -13.43 11.23 1.82
C THR A 96 -12.70 10.54 0.67
N GLU A 97 -11.39 10.30 0.84
CA GLU A 97 -10.52 9.48 -0.04
C GLU A 97 -11.01 8.02 -0.20
N THR A 98 -12.04 7.60 0.54
CA THR A 98 -12.59 6.24 0.48
C THR A 98 -13.62 6.06 -0.64
N GLN A 99 -14.14 7.13 -1.23
CA GLN A 99 -15.28 7.02 -2.15
C GLN A 99 -14.92 6.39 -3.49
N CYS A 100 -13.78 6.74 -4.09
CA CYS A 100 -13.38 6.10 -5.36
C CYS A 100 -13.24 4.57 -5.20
N LYS A 101 -12.76 4.09 -4.04
CA LYS A 101 -12.68 2.66 -3.71
C LYS A 101 -14.06 2.02 -3.55
N GLN A 102 -14.95 2.64 -2.77
CA GLN A 102 -16.31 2.14 -2.54
C GLN A 102 -17.13 2.09 -3.83
N MET A 103 -17.03 3.15 -4.66
CA MET A 103 -17.69 3.22 -5.95
C MET A 103 -17.13 2.17 -6.92
N SER A 104 -15.80 1.99 -6.95
CA SER A 104 -15.17 0.97 -7.78
C SER A 104 -15.56 -0.45 -7.36
N GLU A 105 -15.59 -0.74 -6.06
CA GLU A 105 -16.08 -2.02 -5.52
C GLU A 105 -17.54 -2.27 -5.93
N ALA A 106 -18.40 -1.26 -5.78
CA ALA A 106 -19.81 -1.35 -6.11
C ALA A 106 -20.04 -1.66 -7.60
N ILE A 107 -19.27 -1.05 -8.50
CA ILE A 107 -19.29 -1.34 -9.94
C ILE A 107 -18.72 -2.74 -10.21
N TRP A 108 -17.62 -3.11 -9.54
CA TRP A 108 -16.99 -4.42 -9.68
C TRP A 108 -17.98 -5.56 -9.41
N TYR A 109 -18.71 -5.54 -8.28
CA TYR A 109 -19.70 -6.58 -7.98
C TYR A 109 -20.83 -6.63 -9.01
N ARG A 110 -21.34 -5.46 -9.44
CA ARG A 110 -22.43 -5.38 -10.42
C ARG A 110 -22.04 -5.99 -11.76
N LEU A 111 -20.81 -5.77 -12.22
CA LEU A 111 -20.31 -6.34 -13.47
C LEU A 111 -20.01 -7.84 -13.33
N ARG A 112 -19.45 -8.29 -12.20
CA ARG A 112 -19.24 -9.73 -11.94
C ARG A 112 -20.55 -10.52 -12.00
N VAL A 113 -21.62 -10.01 -11.41
CA VAL A 113 -22.96 -10.66 -11.44
C VAL A 113 -23.50 -10.77 -12.88
N LYS A 114 -23.06 -9.90 -13.79
CA LYS A 114 -23.40 -9.97 -15.22
C LYS A 114 -22.48 -10.88 -16.03
N GLY A 115 -21.59 -11.63 -15.39
CA GLY A 115 -20.65 -12.52 -16.05
C GLY A 115 -19.49 -11.81 -16.75
N ILE A 116 -19.25 -10.53 -16.42
CA ILE A 116 -18.15 -9.76 -17.00
C ILE A 116 -16.91 -9.95 -16.13
N ASP A 117 -15.80 -10.31 -16.76
CA ASP A 117 -14.50 -10.35 -16.10
C ASP A 117 -14.03 -8.94 -15.77
N VAL A 118 -13.80 -8.70 -14.47
CA VAL A 118 -13.40 -7.40 -13.97
C VAL A 118 -12.26 -7.53 -12.98
N ARG A 119 -11.42 -6.50 -12.93
CA ARG A 119 -10.38 -6.32 -11.92
C ARG A 119 -10.43 -4.88 -11.42
N LEU A 120 -9.97 -4.68 -10.20
CA LEU A 120 -9.80 -3.34 -9.65
C LEU A 120 -8.39 -2.85 -9.96
N ALA A 121 -8.23 -1.54 -10.00
CA ALA A 121 -6.95 -0.90 -10.08
C ALA A 121 -6.85 0.16 -9.00
N ALA A 122 -5.66 0.34 -8.47
CA ALA A 122 -5.31 1.51 -7.66
C ALA A 122 -4.10 2.19 -8.28
N GLY A 123 -3.94 3.50 -8.09
CA GLY A 123 -2.83 4.24 -8.66
C GLY A 123 -3.04 5.74 -8.64
N ASN A 124 -2.41 6.44 -9.59
CA ASN A 124 -2.58 7.87 -9.79
C ASN A 124 -2.84 8.14 -11.28
N VAL A 125 -3.99 8.72 -11.58
CA VAL A 125 -4.44 8.97 -12.96
C VAL A 125 -3.98 10.32 -13.53
N GLY A 126 -3.34 11.15 -12.71
CA GLY A 126 -2.72 12.41 -13.14
C GLY A 126 -1.20 12.33 -13.27
N ARG A 127 -0.57 11.26 -12.76
CA ARG A 127 0.88 11.09 -12.78
C ARG A 127 1.27 9.63 -12.86
N ARG A 128 2.21 9.30 -13.75
CA ARG A 128 2.85 7.99 -13.76
C ARG A 128 3.68 7.79 -12.49
N ILE A 129 3.23 6.86 -11.65
CA ILE A 129 3.91 6.48 -10.39
C ILE A 129 4.37 5.02 -10.39
N THR A 130 3.98 4.25 -11.40
CA THR A 130 4.51 2.91 -11.64
C THR A 130 6.00 3.01 -11.98
N GLY A 131 6.81 2.12 -11.41
CA GLY A 131 8.28 2.12 -11.58
C GLY A 131 9.06 3.00 -10.59
N LEU A 132 8.40 3.83 -9.77
CA LEU A 132 9.07 4.63 -8.72
C LEU A 132 9.50 3.82 -7.48
N GLY A 133 9.28 2.50 -7.48
CA GLY A 133 9.41 1.64 -6.30
C GLY A 133 8.17 1.67 -5.40
N PHE A 134 7.99 0.61 -4.61
CA PHE A 134 6.74 0.39 -3.86
C PHE A 134 6.44 1.51 -2.86
N ALA A 135 7.47 2.06 -2.19
CA ALA A 135 7.29 3.06 -1.14
C ALA A 135 6.73 4.38 -1.68
N LEU A 136 7.29 4.85 -2.80
CA LEU A 136 6.79 6.03 -3.50
C LEU A 136 5.40 5.78 -4.08
N TYR A 137 5.20 4.61 -4.71
CA TYR A 137 3.90 4.21 -5.23
C TYR A 137 2.82 4.24 -4.14
N ALA A 138 3.05 3.60 -3.00
CA ALA A 138 2.10 3.58 -1.89
C ALA A 138 1.76 4.98 -1.38
N SER A 139 2.73 5.90 -1.37
CA SER A 139 2.53 7.30 -0.92
C SER A 139 1.78 8.19 -1.92
N LEU A 140 1.81 7.85 -3.22
CA LEU A 140 1.30 8.71 -4.29
C LEU A 140 0.04 8.16 -4.96
N ALA A 141 -0.26 6.87 -4.78
CA ALA A 141 -1.51 6.29 -5.24
C ALA A 141 -2.68 6.94 -4.49
N ASN A 142 -3.58 7.58 -5.21
CA ASN A 142 -4.67 8.37 -4.63
C ASN A 142 -6.03 8.04 -5.27
N HIS A 143 -6.06 7.13 -6.23
CA HIS A 143 -7.26 6.80 -6.99
C HIS A 143 -7.47 5.31 -7.14
N ALA A 144 -8.74 4.91 -7.29
CA ALA A 144 -9.15 3.55 -7.57
C ALA A 144 -10.21 3.54 -8.68
N TRP A 145 -10.12 2.56 -9.57
CA TRP A 145 -11.02 2.39 -10.72
C TRP A 145 -11.21 0.91 -11.06
N VAL A 146 -12.10 0.61 -12.01
CA VAL A 146 -12.36 -0.76 -12.49
C VAL A 146 -11.81 -0.92 -13.90
N MET A 147 -11.27 -2.11 -14.20
CA MET A 147 -11.05 -2.56 -15.57
C MET A 147 -12.02 -3.69 -15.88
N ALA A 148 -12.74 -3.60 -16.99
CA ALA A 148 -13.67 -4.63 -17.47
C ALA A 148 -13.18 -5.24 -18.78
N LYS A 149 -13.16 -6.56 -18.87
CA LYS A 149 -12.76 -7.28 -20.08
C LYS A 149 -13.94 -7.32 -21.05
N THR A 150 -13.64 -7.04 -22.30
CA THR A 150 -14.55 -7.11 -23.44
C THR A 150 -13.96 -8.03 -24.51
N PRO A 151 -14.79 -8.74 -25.30
CA PRO A 151 -14.31 -9.72 -26.27
C PRO A 151 -13.29 -9.20 -27.29
N GLU A 152 -13.53 -8.01 -27.86
CA GLU A 152 -12.74 -7.47 -28.97
C GLU A 152 -11.74 -6.40 -28.52
N LYS A 153 -12.14 -5.51 -27.59
CA LYS A 153 -11.28 -4.40 -27.14
C LYS A 153 -10.35 -4.79 -25.99
N GLY A 154 -10.44 -6.03 -25.48
CA GLY A 154 -9.72 -6.44 -24.28
C GLY A 154 -10.21 -5.67 -23.07
N TRP A 155 -9.30 -5.10 -22.27
CA TRP A 155 -9.67 -4.36 -21.06
C TRP A 155 -10.13 -2.93 -21.37
N LEU A 156 -11.26 -2.51 -20.80
CA LEU A 156 -11.75 -1.12 -20.77
C LEU A 156 -11.63 -0.55 -19.37
N ALA A 157 -11.12 0.68 -19.25
CA ALA A 157 -11.05 1.39 -17.99
C ALA A 157 -12.38 2.11 -17.68
N LEU A 158 -12.86 1.97 -16.46
CA LEU A 158 -14.11 2.55 -16.00
C LEU A 158 -13.83 3.52 -14.86
N GLU A 159 -14.04 4.80 -15.10
CA GLU A 159 -14.00 5.82 -14.05
C GLU A 159 -15.32 5.79 -13.27
N CYS A 160 -15.30 5.10 -12.14
CA CYS A 160 -16.50 4.83 -11.36
C CYS A 160 -17.04 6.09 -10.66
N THR A 161 -16.20 7.11 -10.45
CA THR A 161 -16.59 8.34 -9.73
C THR A 161 -17.48 9.23 -10.57
N ASN A 162 -17.19 9.34 -11.87
CA ASN A 162 -17.97 10.12 -12.82
C ASN A 162 -18.93 9.26 -13.68
N GLY A 163 -18.82 7.93 -13.57
CA GLY A 163 -19.66 6.99 -14.32
C GLY A 163 -19.32 6.92 -15.81
N SER A 164 -18.04 7.01 -16.19
CA SER A 164 -17.62 7.01 -17.59
C SER A 164 -16.65 5.87 -17.94
N ILE A 165 -16.60 5.52 -19.22
CA ILE A 165 -15.53 4.72 -19.79
C ILE A 165 -14.41 5.70 -20.18
N VAL A 166 -13.17 5.39 -19.80
CA VAL A 166 -12.00 6.20 -20.17
C VAL A 166 -11.22 5.44 -21.22
N GLU A 167 -11.14 5.97 -22.44
CA GLU A 167 -10.37 5.33 -23.50
C GLU A 167 -8.86 5.53 -23.28
N ARG A 168 -8.06 4.56 -23.72
CA ARG A 168 -6.59 4.64 -23.59
C ARG A 168 -6.01 5.91 -24.23
N LYS A 169 -6.57 6.37 -25.34
CA LYS A 169 -6.15 7.60 -26.03
C LYS A 169 -6.44 8.87 -25.21
N GLU A 170 -7.42 8.81 -24.33
CA GLU A 170 -7.81 9.92 -23.46
C GLU A 170 -6.89 9.97 -22.24
N ASN A 171 -6.65 8.81 -21.61
CA ASN A 171 -5.71 8.70 -20.50
C ASN A 171 -5.13 7.28 -20.35
N ASP A 172 -3.91 7.09 -20.84
CA ASP A 172 -3.18 5.80 -20.72
C ASP A 172 -2.87 5.41 -19.27
N LEU A 173 -2.90 6.34 -18.31
CA LEU A 173 -2.59 6.04 -16.90
C LEU A 173 -3.64 5.15 -16.24
N TYR A 174 -4.89 5.11 -16.74
CA TYR A 174 -5.86 4.10 -16.29
C TYR A 174 -5.45 2.67 -16.66
N TYR A 175 -4.61 2.52 -17.68
CA TYR A 175 -4.19 1.23 -18.19
C TYR A 175 -2.79 0.83 -17.73
N THR A 176 -1.93 1.80 -17.42
CA THR A 176 -0.51 1.56 -17.13
C THR A 176 0.00 2.24 -15.86
N GLY A 177 -0.80 3.13 -15.26
CA GLY A 177 -0.44 3.94 -14.09
C GLY A 177 -0.85 3.33 -12.74
N GLY A 178 -1.45 2.14 -12.75
CA GLY A 178 -1.90 1.44 -11.55
C GLY A 178 -1.30 0.04 -11.37
N VAL A 179 -1.60 -0.55 -10.21
CA VAL A 179 -1.49 -2.00 -9.99
C VAL A 179 -2.89 -2.59 -9.94
N PHE A 180 -3.02 -3.82 -10.40
CA PHE A 180 -4.33 -4.46 -10.57
C PHE A 180 -4.58 -5.51 -9.49
N PHE A 181 -5.82 -5.60 -9.05
CA PHE A 181 -6.26 -6.47 -7.99
C PHE A 181 -7.43 -7.31 -8.50
N ALA A 182 -7.39 -8.61 -8.22
CA ALA A 182 -8.45 -9.53 -8.63
C ALA A 182 -9.76 -9.29 -7.87
N THR A 183 -9.69 -8.82 -6.61
CA THR A 183 -10.87 -8.68 -5.74
C THR A 183 -10.85 -7.38 -4.92
N PRO A 184 -12.02 -6.86 -4.49
CA PRO A 184 -12.11 -5.70 -3.60
C PRO A 184 -11.31 -5.86 -2.29
N GLU A 185 -11.35 -7.04 -1.69
CA GLU A 185 -10.67 -7.32 -0.42
C GLU A 185 -9.15 -7.09 -0.53
N ALA A 186 -8.55 -7.40 -1.68
CA ALA A 186 -7.14 -7.15 -1.93
C ALA A 186 -6.82 -5.64 -1.98
N VAL A 187 -7.70 -4.82 -2.56
CA VAL A 187 -7.57 -3.35 -2.55
C VAL A 187 -7.69 -2.79 -1.14
N TYR A 188 -8.68 -3.26 -0.36
CA TYR A 188 -8.86 -2.85 1.03
C TYR A 188 -7.68 -3.26 1.91
N ARG A 189 -7.12 -4.45 1.69
CA ARG A 189 -5.91 -4.90 2.39
C ARG A 189 -4.72 -4.01 2.05
N PHE A 190 -4.52 -3.66 0.77
CA PHE A 190 -3.46 -2.76 0.33
C PHE A 190 -3.58 -1.39 1.00
N ASP A 191 -4.77 -0.79 0.95
CA ASP A 191 -5.03 0.52 1.54
C ASP A 191 -4.95 0.52 3.08
N GLY A 192 -5.42 -0.55 3.72
CA GLY A 192 -5.30 -0.76 5.16
C GLY A 192 -3.84 -0.86 5.62
N LEU A 193 -3.03 -1.65 4.93
CA LEU A 193 -1.59 -1.76 5.19
C LEU A 193 -0.89 -0.41 4.99
N ARG A 194 -1.23 0.32 3.93
CA ARG A 194 -0.72 1.68 3.69
C ARG A 194 -1.02 2.62 4.86
N ARG A 195 -2.28 2.67 5.33
CA ARG A 195 -2.66 3.48 6.50
C ARG A 195 -1.90 3.06 7.75
N ASN A 196 -1.75 1.76 7.97
CA ASN A 196 -1.01 1.23 9.12
C ASN A 196 0.45 1.64 9.09
N ILE A 197 1.10 1.64 7.91
CA ILE A 197 2.47 2.14 7.75
C ILE A 197 2.55 3.62 8.09
N ILE A 198 1.65 4.46 7.55
CA ILE A 198 1.63 5.90 7.80
C ILE A 198 1.45 6.18 9.31
N ASN A 199 0.50 5.51 9.95
CA ASN A 199 0.22 5.68 11.37
C ASN A 199 1.38 5.21 12.25
N SER A 200 1.96 4.03 11.94
CA SER A 200 3.12 3.50 12.66
C SER A 200 4.36 4.38 12.47
N ALA A 201 4.60 4.91 11.26
CA ALA A 201 5.71 5.82 10.99
C ALA A 201 5.58 7.12 11.78
N LYS A 202 4.39 7.75 11.78
CA LYS A 202 4.12 8.96 12.56
C LYS A 202 4.32 8.72 14.07
N ARG A 203 3.85 7.58 14.57
CA ARG A 203 4.01 7.20 15.98
C ARG A 203 5.47 6.94 16.34
N TYR A 204 6.20 6.23 15.48
CA TYR A 204 7.63 5.98 15.63
C TYR A 204 8.41 7.30 15.70
N GLU A 205 8.23 8.19 14.73
CA GLU A 205 8.92 9.49 14.69
C GLU A 205 8.64 10.32 15.95
N THR A 206 7.39 10.36 16.40
CA THR A 206 7.01 11.10 17.62
C THR A 206 7.73 10.56 18.86
N LEU A 207 7.73 9.24 19.04
CA LEU A 207 8.33 8.60 20.22
C LEU A 207 9.86 8.63 20.17
N ALA A 208 10.46 8.40 19.00
CA ALA A 208 11.89 8.49 18.80
C ALA A 208 12.39 9.93 19.07
N ALA A 209 11.70 10.95 18.55
CA ALA A 209 12.04 12.35 18.82
C ALA A 209 11.92 12.69 20.31
N LYS A 210 10.85 12.23 20.97
CA LYS A 210 10.67 12.41 22.42
C LYS A 210 11.80 11.74 23.21
N TRP A 211 12.11 10.49 22.88
CA TRP A 211 13.15 9.71 23.55
C TRP A 211 14.51 10.40 23.38
N ASN A 212 14.88 10.76 22.14
CA ASN A 212 16.12 11.47 21.85
C ASN A 212 16.21 12.79 22.64
N LYS A 213 15.15 13.62 22.63
CA LYS A 213 15.13 14.88 23.38
C LYS A 213 15.27 14.68 24.90
N THR A 214 14.76 13.58 25.43
CA THR A 214 14.69 13.33 26.88
C THR A 214 15.93 12.64 27.42
N TYR A 215 16.54 11.73 26.66
CA TYR A 215 17.57 10.82 27.18
C TYR A 215 18.88 10.86 26.40
N ALA A 216 18.89 11.27 25.13
CA ALA A 216 20.14 11.34 24.38
C ALA A 216 21.09 12.34 25.05
N ASP A 217 22.37 12.00 25.04
CA ASP A 217 23.48 12.81 25.58
C ASP A 217 23.41 13.06 27.10
N ARG A 218 22.49 12.39 27.82
CA ARG A 218 22.43 12.45 29.29
C ARG A 218 23.21 11.28 29.89
N ARG A 219 24.03 11.58 30.91
CA ARG A 219 24.55 10.55 31.81
C ARG A 219 23.42 10.09 32.72
N ILE A 220 23.01 8.84 32.57
CA ILE A 220 21.96 8.25 33.39
C ILE A 220 22.58 7.17 34.26
N LYS A 221 22.44 7.29 35.59
CA LYS A 221 22.95 6.30 36.54
C LYS A 221 22.28 4.94 36.27
N PRO A 222 23.03 3.85 36.04
CA PRO A 222 22.46 2.52 35.90
C PRO A 222 21.57 2.14 37.10
N GLY A 223 20.46 1.45 36.82
CA GLY A 223 19.50 1.02 37.84
C GLY A 223 18.59 2.11 38.41
N SER A 224 18.83 3.40 38.09
CA SER A 224 17.93 4.49 38.50
C SER A 224 16.54 4.37 37.87
N GLU A 225 15.53 4.99 38.49
CA GLU A 225 14.17 5.08 37.92
C GLU A 225 14.19 5.70 36.51
N LEU A 226 15.05 6.70 36.30
CA LEU A 226 15.23 7.33 34.99
C LEU A 226 15.79 6.36 33.94
N ALA A 227 16.75 5.50 34.31
CA ALA A 227 17.28 4.46 33.42
C ALA A 227 16.21 3.44 33.05
N GLN A 228 15.44 2.97 34.03
CA GLN A 228 14.35 2.01 33.80
C GLN A 228 13.28 2.59 32.86
N ARG A 229 12.93 3.87 33.03
CA ARG A 229 12.00 4.58 32.15
C ARG A 229 12.56 4.74 30.74
N ALA A 230 13.83 5.14 30.61
CA ALA A 230 14.49 5.28 29.31
C ALA A 230 14.49 3.95 28.54
N ASP A 231 14.78 2.83 29.22
CA ASP A 231 14.76 1.49 28.64
C ASP A 231 13.35 1.05 28.23
N ALA A 232 12.33 1.30 29.05
CA ALA A 232 10.95 0.97 28.73
C ALA A 232 10.45 1.75 27.50
N GLU A 233 10.77 3.04 27.42
CA GLU A 233 10.44 3.87 26.26
C GLU A 233 11.22 3.43 25.01
N LYS A 234 12.51 3.08 25.13
CA LYS A 234 13.33 2.52 24.03
C LYS A 234 12.73 1.22 23.50
N LYS A 235 12.35 0.29 24.38
CA LYS A 235 11.67 -0.98 24.01
C LYS A 235 10.37 -0.71 23.26
N THR A 236 9.61 0.31 23.66
CA THR A 236 8.38 0.71 22.97
C THR A 236 8.67 1.24 21.55
N VAL A 237 9.68 2.08 21.38
CA VAL A 237 10.13 2.58 20.07
C VAL A 237 10.54 1.41 19.16
N LEU A 238 11.34 0.47 19.67
CA LEU A 238 11.79 -0.71 18.92
C LEU A 238 10.62 -1.61 18.49
N LYS A 239 9.64 -1.84 19.38
CA LYS A 239 8.44 -2.63 19.05
C LYS A 239 7.64 -2.00 17.90
N ILE A 240 7.50 -0.67 17.89
CA ILE A 240 6.79 0.03 16.80
C ILE A 240 7.59 -0.05 15.50
N HIS A 241 8.92 0.06 15.58
CA HIS A 241 9.80 -0.12 14.43
C HIS A 241 9.66 -1.51 13.81
N GLU A 242 9.63 -2.56 14.62
CA GLU A 242 9.41 -3.94 14.16
C GLU A 242 8.04 -4.11 13.47
N GLN A 243 6.97 -3.59 14.09
CA GLN A 243 5.62 -3.61 13.51
C GLN A 243 5.57 -2.88 12.16
N LEU A 244 6.25 -1.75 12.05
CA LEU A 244 6.34 -0.96 10.85
C LEU A 244 7.08 -1.73 9.73
N ASN A 245 8.20 -2.39 10.04
CA ASN A 245 8.92 -3.27 9.10
C ASN A 245 8.02 -4.40 8.60
N LYS A 246 7.25 -5.03 9.50
CA LYS A 246 6.29 -6.08 9.13
C LYS A 246 5.19 -5.56 8.19
N HIS A 247 4.64 -4.38 8.46
CA HIS A 247 3.63 -3.79 7.58
C HIS A 247 4.20 -3.46 6.20
N VAL A 248 5.43 -2.94 6.14
CA VAL A 248 6.11 -2.62 4.88
C VAL A 248 6.37 -3.87 4.06
N ALA A 249 6.92 -4.93 4.65
CA ALA A 249 7.15 -6.19 3.95
C ALA A 249 5.83 -6.80 3.42
N ASN A 250 4.76 -6.75 4.20
CA ASN A 250 3.44 -7.21 3.77
C ASN A 250 2.88 -6.39 2.61
N LEU A 251 3.02 -5.05 2.65
CA LEU A 251 2.54 -4.18 1.59
C LEU A 251 3.34 -4.38 0.30
N GLU A 252 4.66 -4.52 0.41
CA GLU A 252 5.54 -4.78 -0.73
C GLU A 252 5.21 -6.13 -1.40
N SER A 253 5.00 -7.19 -0.61
CA SER A 253 4.56 -8.49 -1.11
C SER A 253 3.24 -8.40 -1.88
N LEU A 254 2.26 -7.65 -1.35
CA LEU A 254 0.98 -7.44 -1.99
C LEU A 254 1.10 -6.60 -3.27
N TYR A 255 1.93 -5.55 -3.25
CA TYR A 255 2.24 -4.73 -4.43
C TYR A 255 2.87 -5.58 -5.55
N ASN A 256 3.84 -6.44 -5.23
CA ASN A 256 4.48 -7.32 -6.20
C ASN A 256 3.49 -8.35 -6.78
N SER A 257 2.62 -8.90 -5.94
CA SER A 257 1.54 -9.80 -6.40
C SER A 257 0.56 -9.09 -7.33
N ALA A 258 0.18 -7.84 -7.02
CA ALA A 258 -0.71 -7.03 -7.82
C ALA A 258 -0.09 -6.62 -9.17
N GLN A 259 1.22 -6.36 -9.21
CA GLN A 259 1.96 -6.05 -10.45
C GLN A 259 2.04 -7.25 -11.41
N ALA A 260 1.94 -8.47 -10.90
CA ALA A 260 1.94 -9.68 -11.73
C ALA A 260 0.62 -9.87 -12.49
N ILE A 261 -0.46 -9.20 -12.07
CA ILE A 261 -1.76 -9.21 -12.75
C ILE A 261 -1.69 -8.17 -13.90
N LYS A 262 -1.28 -8.60 -15.09
CA LYS A 262 -1.26 -7.76 -16.30
C LYS A 262 -2.50 -7.94 -17.15
#